data_AF-A0A955QAA2-F1
#
_entry.id   AF-A0A955QAA2-F1
#
_cell.length_a   1.000
_cell.length_b   1.000
_cell.length_c   1.000
_cell.angle_alpha   90.00
_cell.angle_beta   90.00
_cell.angle_gamma   90.00
#
_symmetry.space_group_name_H-M   'P 1'
#
loop_
_entity.id
_entity.type
_entity.pdbx_description
1 polymer ?
#
loop_
_entity_poly.entity_id
_entity_poly.type
_entity_poly.pdbx_seq_one_letter_code
_entity_poly.pdbx_strand_id
1 'polypeptide(L)'
;MSTIGPTKALLIGMQADPQPAIATLQALTPDMVCFVLHESHKPVAESDIHPALSKMPQRWDWIVLPEPQDFSACHKTLARELPLLLSTWGVLPGELVIDLTGSTPAMASAMTLVGFPFSHAIRMTPDPSLGFSSNTTELAGRPPATSMGENPWDEEAPRLRQEACQLFNQGAYETAAKNFRALEHSVSGGLKPLYRALADVTHGYALWDQHLYRPAWEKLKGGTKALELASVWGGPPGMDRLITLLKSHLSFLERIVLDAKEIKPAIALDLLAWAKRRGDRHRELEQATRTLLRAFEARTQAQLSSRHQIKSWDVNPDHLPETLRNTCRSCYQNEIDGKYRLPLHGQLLALEGLGDPLGQQFMRDWPKLKTLFDAADHSILGGGFEPIKPERFQQLFEVVLKHSGVIVSELPEFPVLHLP
;
A
#
# COMPACT_ATOMS: atom_id res chain seq x y z
N MET A 1 -8.40 -32.74 -6.25
CA MET A 1 -8.40 -32.68 -7.72
C MET A 1 -8.74 -31.26 -8.11
N SER A 2 -7.73 -30.44 -8.41
CA SER A 2 -7.96 -29.05 -8.82
C SER A 2 -8.49 -29.06 -10.25
N THR A 3 -9.74 -28.63 -10.44
CA THR A 3 -10.32 -28.43 -11.76
C THR A 3 -9.57 -27.30 -12.44
N ILE A 4 -8.82 -27.63 -13.49
CA ILE A 4 -8.00 -26.69 -14.28
C ILE A 4 -8.92 -25.61 -14.84
N GLY A 5 -8.77 -24.39 -14.35
CA GLY A 5 -9.36 -23.22 -15.01
C GLY A 5 -8.72 -23.02 -16.38
N PRO A 6 -9.44 -22.41 -17.35
CA PRO A 6 -8.88 -22.12 -18.67
C PRO A 6 -7.60 -21.25 -18.54
N THR A 7 -6.54 -21.60 -19.29
CA THR A 7 -5.31 -20.81 -19.31
C THR A 7 -5.54 -19.56 -20.16
N LYS A 8 -5.38 -18.37 -19.57
CA LYS A 8 -5.61 -17.12 -20.32
C LYS A 8 -4.47 -16.83 -21.29
N ALA A 9 -3.23 -16.87 -20.83
CA ALA A 9 -2.04 -16.66 -21.65
C ALA A 9 -0.99 -17.74 -21.40
N LEU A 10 -0.33 -18.18 -22.47
CA LEU A 10 0.77 -19.14 -22.43
C LEU A 10 2.01 -18.52 -23.10
N LEU A 11 3.14 -18.53 -22.41
CA LEU A 11 4.47 -18.28 -22.96
C LEU A 11 5.16 -19.63 -23.14
N ILE A 12 5.43 -20.04 -24.38
CA ILE A 12 5.98 -21.37 -24.67
C ILE A 12 7.28 -21.26 -25.46
N GLY A 13 8.34 -21.88 -24.94
CA GLY A 13 9.61 -21.96 -25.64
C GLY A 13 9.64 -23.15 -26.58
N MET A 14 10.18 -22.93 -27.78
CA MET A 14 10.17 -23.92 -28.86
C MET A 14 11.48 -23.94 -29.65
N GLN A 15 11.88 -25.13 -30.06
CA GLN A 15 12.98 -25.40 -30.98
C GLN A 15 12.48 -26.14 -32.23
N ALA A 16 13.28 -27.04 -32.81
CA ALA A 16 12.95 -27.75 -34.04
C ALA A 16 11.87 -28.83 -33.86
N ASP A 17 11.73 -29.41 -32.67
CA ASP A 17 10.70 -30.43 -32.40
C ASP A 17 9.37 -29.75 -32.00
N PRO A 18 8.29 -29.89 -32.79
CA PRO A 18 6.98 -29.31 -32.47
C PRO A 18 6.21 -30.11 -31.42
N GLN A 19 6.56 -31.38 -31.15
CA GLN A 19 5.73 -32.28 -30.34
C GLN A 19 5.49 -31.78 -28.90
N PRO A 20 6.49 -31.24 -28.18
CA PRO A 20 6.27 -30.70 -26.83
C PRO A 20 5.27 -29.54 -26.85
N ALA A 21 5.37 -28.66 -27.85
CA ALA A 21 4.49 -27.51 -27.97
C ALA A 21 3.05 -27.92 -28.30
N ILE A 22 2.85 -28.87 -29.22
CA ILE A 22 1.54 -29.44 -29.54
C ILE A 22 0.89 -30.05 -28.30
N ALA A 23 1.64 -30.86 -27.55
CA ALA A 23 1.14 -31.51 -26.34
C ALA A 23 0.69 -30.49 -25.29
N THR A 24 1.48 -29.45 -25.01
CA THR A 24 1.12 -28.41 -24.05
C THR A 24 -0.09 -27.60 -24.51
N LEU A 25 -0.17 -27.23 -25.79
CA LEU A 25 -1.29 -26.45 -26.33
C LEU A 25 -2.62 -27.22 -26.29
N GLN A 26 -2.59 -28.51 -26.62
CA GLN A 26 -3.76 -29.39 -26.51
C GLN A 26 -4.19 -29.59 -25.04
N ALA A 27 -3.23 -29.67 -24.12
CA ALA A 27 -3.52 -29.89 -22.70
C ALA A 27 -4.11 -28.63 -22.02
N LEU A 28 -3.60 -27.44 -22.33
CA LEU A 28 -3.98 -26.19 -21.66
C LEU A 28 -5.08 -25.42 -22.38
N THR A 29 -5.23 -25.61 -23.69
CA THR A 29 -6.20 -24.89 -24.54
C THR A 29 -6.23 -23.38 -24.30
N PRO A 30 -5.06 -22.70 -24.32
CA PRO A 30 -4.97 -21.30 -23.90
C PRO A 30 -5.73 -20.35 -24.84
N ASP A 31 -6.26 -19.25 -24.29
CA ASP A 31 -6.89 -18.21 -25.10
C ASP A 31 -5.86 -17.43 -25.94
N MET A 32 -4.65 -17.23 -25.40
CA MET A 32 -3.56 -16.50 -26.05
C MET A 32 -2.22 -17.22 -25.90
N VAL A 33 -1.40 -17.24 -26.96
CA VAL A 33 -0.12 -17.97 -26.98
C VAL A 33 1.00 -17.11 -27.54
N CYS A 34 2.07 -16.92 -26.78
CA CYS A 34 3.32 -16.33 -27.24
C CYS A 34 4.37 -17.43 -27.39
N PHE A 35 4.84 -17.64 -28.62
CA PHE A 35 5.94 -18.55 -28.90
C PHE A 35 7.27 -17.84 -28.78
N VAL A 36 8.20 -18.41 -28.01
CA VAL A 36 9.57 -17.94 -27.85
C VAL A 36 10.49 -18.87 -28.63
N LEU A 37 11.06 -18.37 -29.72
CA LEU A 37 11.80 -19.20 -30.68
C LEU A 37 12.87 -18.39 -31.42
N HIS A 38 13.79 -19.08 -32.09
CA HIS A 38 14.64 -18.45 -33.13
C HIS A 38 13.91 -18.38 -34.47
N GLU A 39 14.19 -17.36 -35.28
CA GLU A 39 13.53 -17.08 -36.57
C GLU A 39 13.41 -18.32 -37.47
N SER A 40 14.44 -19.18 -37.49
CA SER A 40 14.45 -20.43 -38.28
C SER A 40 13.34 -21.43 -37.93
N HIS A 41 12.74 -21.32 -36.75
CA HIS A 41 11.69 -22.24 -36.27
C HIS A 41 10.28 -21.69 -36.44
N LYS A 42 10.10 -20.46 -36.95
CA LYS A 42 8.76 -19.94 -37.26
C LYS A 42 7.97 -20.85 -38.22
N PRO A 43 8.56 -21.36 -39.32
CA PRO A 43 7.83 -22.23 -40.25
C PRO A 43 7.29 -23.50 -39.57
N VAL A 44 8.02 -24.06 -38.60
CA VAL A 44 7.61 -25.26 -37.85
C VAL A 44 6.32 -25.03 -37.07
N ALA A 45 6.17 -23.85 -36.45
CA ALA A 45 4.93 -23.53 -35.75
C ALA A 45 3.74 -23.41 -36.71
N GLU A 46 3.95 -22.84 -37.90
CA GLU A 46 2.89 -22.66 -38.88
C GLU A 46 2.51 -23.95 -39.61
N SER A 47 3.49 -24.78 -39.97
CA SER A 47 3.28 -26.00 -40.77
C SER A 47 2.91 -27.21 -39.93
N ASP A 48 3.39 -27.29 -38.70
CA ASP A 48 3.29 -28.53 -37.91
C ASP A 48 2.39 -28.34 -36.69
N ILE A 49 2.50 -27.20 -35.99
CA ILE A 49 1.72 -26.95 -34.78
C ILE A 49 0.28 -26.57 -35.13
N HIS A 50 0.07 -25.51 -35.92
CA HIS A 50 -1.29 -25.02 -36.21
C HIS A 50 -2.22 -26.11 -36.77
N PRO A 51 -1.79 -26.98 -37.71
CA PRO A 51 -2.66 -28.04 -38.22
C PRO A 51 -2.97 -29.15 -37.22
N ALA A 52 -2.11 -29.34 -36.20
CA ALA A 52 -2.26 -30.37 -35.18
C ALA A 52 -3.19 -29.96 -34.01
N LEU A 53 -3.60 -28.69 -33.94
CA LEU A 53 -4.46 -28.20 -32.86
C LEU A 53 -5.95 -28.42 -33.18
N SER A 54 -6.66 -29.06 -32.26
CA SER A 54 -8.11 -29.23 -32.32
C SER A 54 -8.88 -27.93 -32.03
N LYS A 55 -8.25 -26.99 -31.32
CA LYS A 55 -8.77 -25.65 -31.02
C LYS A 55 -7.63 -24.64 -31.10
N MET A 56 -7.77 -23.65 -31.98
CA MET A 56 -6.80 -22.56 -32.10
C MET A 56 -6.97 -21.53 -30.96
N PRO A 57 -5.86 -20.95 -30.47
CA PRO A 57 -5.90 -19.77 -29.62
C PRO A 57 -6.63 -18.61 -30.32
N GLN A 58 -7.25 -17.74 -29.54
CA GLN A 58 -7.90 -16.53 -30.07
C GLN A 58 -6.87 -15.52 -30.59
N ARG A 59 -5.67 -15.52 -29.99
CA ARG A 59 -4.54 -14.69 -30.40
C ARG A 59 -3.24 -15.48 -30.24
N TRP A 60 -2.29 -15.24 -31.13
CA TRP A 60 -0.93 -15.72 -30.96
C TRP A 60 0.08 -14.70 -31.49
N ASP A 61 1.29 -14.74 -30.94
CA ASP A 61 2.39 -13.87 -31.37
C ASP A 61 3.74 -14.55 -31.11
N TRP A 62 4.81 -13.92 -31.59
CA TRP A 62 6.17 -14.48 -31.55
C TRP A 62 7.11 -13.51 -30.86
N ILE A 63 7.94 -14.02 -29.95
CA ILE A 63 9.16 -13.32 -29.51
C ILE A 63 10.34 -14.04 -30.14
N VAL A 64 10.97 -13.36 -31.10
CA VAL A 64 12.07 -13.91 -31.87
C VAL A 64 13.38 -13.66 -31.14
N LEU A 65 14.03 -14.75 -30.75
CA LEU A 65 15.32 -14.70 -30.10
C LEU A 65 16.45 -14.77 -31.14
N PRO A 66 17.40 -13.82 -31.13
CA PRO A 66 18.50 -13.81 -32.10
C PRO A 66 19.50 -14.94 -31.83
N GLU A 67 19.78 -15.25 -30.56
CA GLU A 67 20.76 -16.27 -30.15
C GLU A 67 20.18 -17.09 -28.99
N PRO A 68 19.46 -18.19 -29.26
CA PRO A 68 18.78 -18.98 -28.22
C PRO A 68 19.70 -19.58 -27.15
N GLN A 69 21.00 -19.67 -27.41
CA GLN A 69 21.98 -20.21 -26.46
C GLN A 69 22.62 -19.12 -25.59
N ASP A 70 22.44 -17.84 -25.92
CA ASP A 70 22.96 -16.72 -25.15
C ASP A 70 21.89 -16.15 -24.21
N PHE A 71 22.08 -16.38 -22.91
CA PHE A 71 21.19 -15.88 -21.88
C PHE A 71 21.00 -14.35 -21.93
N SER A 72 22.07 -13.59 -22.16
CA SER A 72 22.00 -12.12 -22.15
C SER A 72 21.15 -11.61 -23.32
N ALA A 73 21.34 -12.19 -24.51
CA ALA A 73 20.53 -11.88 -25.68
C ALA A 73 19.07 -12.25 -25.47
N CYS A 74 18.80 -13.46 -24.97
CA CYS A 74 17.45 -13.93 -24.65
C CYS A 74 16.74 -13.01 -23.65
N HIS A 75 17.40 -12.72 -22.53
CA HIS A 75 16.85 -11.87 -21.48
C HIS A 75 16.57 -10.46 -21.99
N LYS A 76 17.48 -9.84 -22.74
CA LYS A 76 17.30 -8.48 -23.27
C LYS A 76 16.11 -8.38 -24.21
N THR A 77 15.92 -9.36 -25.09
CA THR A 77 14.77 -9.40 -26.01
C THR A 77 13.48 -9.62 -25.25
N LEU A 78 13.41 -10.63 -24.37
CA LEU A 78 12.22 -10.93 -23.58
C LEU A 78 11.82 -9.77 -22.67
N ALA A 79 12.77 -9.16 -21.96
CA ALA A 79 12.51 -8.04 -21.04
C ALA A 79 11.95 -6.80 -21.76
N ARG A 80 12.27 -6.64 -23.05
CA ARG A 80 11.74 -5.57 -23.89
C ARG A 80 10.35 -5.89 -24.44
N GLU A 81 10.14 -7.12 -24.93
CA GLU A 81 8.98 -7.46 -25.76
C GLU A 81 7.82 -8.04 -24.96
N LEU A 82 8.09 -8.90 -23.97
CA LEU A 82 7.05 -9.60 -23.23
C LEU A 82 6.11 -8.66 -22.47
N PRO A 83 6.58 -7.65 -21.69
CA PRO A 83 5.67 -6.77 -20.97
C PRO A 83 4.74 -5.96 -21.89
N LEU A 84 5.25 -5.54 -23.05
CA LEU A 84 4.47 -4.82 -24.05
C LEU A 84 3.38 -5.72 -24.64
N LEU A 85 3.74 -6.94 -25.02
CA LEU A 85 2.81 -7.93 -25.55
C LEU A 85 1.69 -8.25 -24.56
N LEU A 86 2.04 -8.55 -23.30
CA LEU A 86 1.07 -8.86 -22.25
C LEU A 86 0.15 -7.67 -21.97
N SER A 87 0.67 -6.44 -22.00
CA SER A 87 -0.13 -5.23 -21.88
C SER A 87 -1.12 -5.07 -23.05
N THR A 88 -0.68 -5.31 -24.29
CA THR A 88 -1.56 -5.27 -25.49
C THR A 88 -2.65 -6.33 -25.41
N TRP A 89 -2.34 -7.48 -24.82
CA TRP A 89 -3.28 -8.58 -24.62
C TRP A 89 -4.20 -8.40 -23.41
N GLY A 90 -3.95 -7.42 -22.53
CA GLY A 90 -4.72 -7.24 -21.31
C GLY A 90 -4.54 -8.40 -20.32
N VAL A 91 -3.35 -9.00 -20.30
CA VAL A 91 -2.97 -10.06 -19.36
C VAL A 91 -2.52 -9.40 -18.05
N LEU A 92 -3.20 -9.75 -16.96
CA LEU A 92 -2.89 -9.31 -15.61
C LEU A 92 -1.82 -10.22 -14.97
N PRO A 93 -1.13 -9.74 -13.92
CA PRO A 93 -0.30 -10.60 -13.10
C PRO A 93 -1.06 -11.84 -12.62
N GLY A 94 -0.43 -13.01 -12.65
CA GLY A 94 -1.06 -14.28 -12.26
C GLY A 94 -1.95 -14.92 -13.33
N GLU A 95 -1.95 -14.42 -14.57
CA GLU A 95 -2.73 -15.01 -15.69
C GLU A 95 -1.86 -15.69 -16.75
N LEU A 96 -0.52 -15.62 -16.63
CA LEU A 96 0.42 -16.27 -17.55
C LEU A 96 0.83 -17.67 -17.05
N VAL A 97 0.90 -18.64 -17.95
CA VAL A 97 1.63 -19.90 -17.76
C VAL A 97 2.91 -19.83 -18.57
N ILE A 98 4.03 -20.26 -17.99
CA ILE A 98 5.31 -20.38 -18.69
C ILE A 98 5.59 -21.86 -18.91
N ASP A 99 5.77 -22.30 -20.16
CA ASP A 99 6.21 -23.65 -20.51
C ASP A 99 7.63 -23.62 -21.07
N LEU A 100 8.52 -24.28 -20.33
CA LEU A 100 9.95 -24.35 -20.59
C LEU A 100 10.36 -25.64 -21.33
N THR A 101 9.41 -26.53 -21.64
CA THR A 101 9.70 -27.90 -22.08
C THR A 101 10.52 -27.93 -23.37
N GLY A 102 10.19 -27.07 -24.33
CA GLY A 102 10.90 -26.95 -25.61
C GLY A 102 12.00 -25.88 -25.63
N SER A 103 12.51 -25.45 -24.48
CA SER A 103 13.48 -24.34 -24.38
C SER A 103 14.92 -24.82 -24.22
N THR A 104 15.88 -24.07 -24.78
CA THR A 104 17.29 -24.18 -24.32
C THR A 104 17.41 -23.74 -22.85
N PRO A 105 18.50 -24.09 -22.15
CA PRO A 105 18.75 -23.56 -20.80
C PRO A 105 18.78 -22.02 -20.74
N ALA A 106 19.34 -21.35 -21.75
CA ALA A 106 19.40 -19.89 -21.82
C ALA A 106 18.02 -19.26 -22.05
N MET A 107 17.21 -19.83 -22.95
CA MET A 107 15.81 -19.45 -23.15
C MET A 107 15.02 -19.63 -21.87
N ALA A 108 15.09 -20.82 -21.27
CA ALA A 108 14.32 -21.17 -20.08
C ALA A 108 14.62 -20.21 -18.92
N SER A 109 15.90 -19.94 -18.66
CA SER A 109 16.33 -19.00 -17.62
C SER A 109 15.80 -17.59 -17.86
N ALA A 110 15.88 -17.09 -19.09
CA ALA A 110 15.39 -15.76 -19.45
C ALA A 110 13.86 -15.66 -19.38
N MET A 111 13.15 -16.68 -19.88
CA MET A 111 11.69 -16.76 -19.83
C MET A 111 11.19 -16.80 -18.38
N THR A 112 11.82 -17.59 -17.51
CA THR A 112 11.51 -17.62 -16.09
C THR A 112 11.72 -16.24 -15.48
N LEU A 113 12.91 -15.64 -15.57
CA LEU A 113 13.20 -14.36 -14.91
C LEU A 113 12.28 -13.22 -15.36
N VAL A 114 12.02 -13.12 -16.66
CA VAL A 114 11.21 -12.03 -17.22
C VAL A 114 9.71 -12.29 -17.07
N GLY A 115 9.29 -13.55 -17.26
CA GLY A 115 7.89 -13.94 -17.21
C GLY A 115 7.35 -14.13 -15.79
N PHE A 116 8.23 -14.40 -14.81
CA PHE A 116 7.84 -14.70 -13.43
C PHE A 116 6.83 -13.71 -12.86
N PRO A 117 7.04 -12.37 -12.95
CA PRO A 117 6.11 -11.34 -12.44
C PRO A 117 4.66 -11.44 -12.94
N PHE A 118 4.44 -12.11 -14.07
CA PHE A 118 3.13 -12.25 -14.71
C PHE A 118 2.54 -13.65 -14.55
N SER A 119 3.37 -14.62 -14.14
CA SER A 119 3.01 -16.03 -14.13
C SER A 119 2.19 -16.44 -12.91
N HIS A 120 1.46 -17.54 -13.02
CA HIS A 120 0.91 -18.29 -11.87
C HIS A 120 1.35 -19.76 -11.87
N ALA A 121 2.01 -20.19 -12.95
CA ALA A 121 2.54 -21.53 -13.10
C ALA A 121 3.74 -21.50 -14.03
N ILE A 122 4.75 -22.30 -13.69
CA ILE A 122 5.91 -22.59 -14.54
C ILE A 122 5.97 -24.10 -14.72
N ARG A 123 6.08 -24.55 -15.97
CA ARG A 123 6.06 -25.95 -16.34
C ARG A 123 7.32 -26.33 -17.08
N MET A 124 7.81 -27.52 -16.80
CA MET A 124 8.89 -28.16 -17.55
C MET A 124 8.63 -29.65 -17.48
N THR A 125 8.36 -30.27 -18.63
CA THR A 125 8.23 -31.74 -18.68
C THR A 125 9.62 -32.34 -18.76
N PRO A 126 10.04 -33.20 -17.80
CA PRO A 126 11.35 -33.82 -17.85
C PRO A 126 11.47 -34.74 -19.07
N ASP A 127 12.63 -34.72 -19.71
CA ASP A 127 12.93 -35.63 -20.80
C ASP A 127 13.01 -37.07 -20.24
N PRO A 128 12.17 -38.02 -20.71
CA PRO A 128 12.21 -39.41 -20.26
C PRO A 128 13.56 -40.09 -20.51
N SER A 129 14.40 -39.58 -21.40
CA SER A 129 15.75 -40.09 -21.67
C SER A 129 16.79 -39.71 -20.60
N LEU A 130 16.51 -38.73 -19.74
CA LEU A 130 17.42 -38.24 -18.70
C LEU A 130 17.33 -39.02 -17.37
N GLY A 131 16.52 -40.08 -17.30
CA GLY A 131 16.61 -41.09 -16.24
C GLY A 131 16.35 -40.60 -14.80
N PHE A 132 15.58 -39.51 -14.62
CA PHE A 132 15.13 -39.11 -13.28
C PHE A 132 14.06 -40.08 -12.78
N SER A 133 14.49 -41.15 -12.11
CA SER A 133 13.60 -42.04 -11.36
C SER A 133 13.07 -41.30 -10.13
N SER A 134 11.93 -40.61 -10.26
CA SER A 134 11.14 -40.36 -9.05
C SER A 134 10.66 -41.72 -8.55
N ASN A 135 10.98 -42.07 -7.30
CA ASN A 135 10.54 -43.28 -6.60
C ASN A 135 9.03 -43.27 -6.33
N THR A 136 8.24 -43.13 -7.38
CA THR A 136 6.81 -43.41 -7.40
C THR A 136 6.65 -44.45 -8.48
N THR A 137 6.40 -45.69 -8.07
CA THR A 137 6.00 -46.81 -8.92
C THR A 137 5.00 -46.37 -9.99
N GLU A 138 5.50 -46.05 -11.19
CA GLU A 138 4.68 -45.76 -12.36
C GLU A 138 4.23 -47.10 -12.96
N LEU A 139 2.93 -47.36 -12.83
CA LEU A 139 2.26 -48.43 -13.56
C LEU A 139 2.39 -48.14 -15.06
N ALA A 140 2.99 -49.07 -15.81
CA ALA A 140 3.16 -48.99 -17.26
C ALA A 140 1.82 -48.68 -17.95
N GLY A 141 1.78 -47.58 -18.73
CA GLY A 141 0.63 -47.20 -19.57
C GLY A 141 -0.02 -45.85 -19.24
N ARG A 142 0.46 -45.11 -18.24
CA ARG A 142 0.04 -43.72 -17.99
C ARG A 142 1.09 -42.75 -18.57
N PRO A 143 0.70 -41.69 -19.31
CA PRO A 143 1.67 -40.66 -19.72
C PRO A 143 2.37 -40.11 -18.47
N PRO A 144 3.68 -39.77 -18.55
CA PRO A 144 4.42 -39.26 -17.40
C PRO A 144 3.62 -38.12 -16.81
N ALA A 145 3.26 -38.24 -15.53
CA ALA A 145 2.44 -37.25 -14.88
C ALA A 145 3.21 -35.93 -14.97
N THR A 146 2.74 -34.98 -15.78
CA THR A 146 3.33 -33.64 -15.80
C THR A 146 3.16 -33.12 -14.38
N SER A 147 4.26 -33.07 -13.63
CA SER A 147 4.24 -32.50 -12.29
C SER A 147 3.79 -31.06 -12.48
N MET A 148 2.56 -30.79 -12.08
CA MET A 148 2.07 -29.43 -11.99
C MET A 148 2.94 -28.78 -10.94
N GLY A 149 3.88 -27.94 -11.37
CA GLY A 149 4.68 -27.16 -10.45
C GLY A 149 3.74 -26.42 -9.50
N GLU A 150 4.03 -26.48 -8.20
CA GLU A 150 3.39 -25.62 -7.22
C GLU A 150 3.53 -24.16 -7.70
N ASN A 151 2.52 -23.34 -7.44
CA ASN A 151 2.58 -21.95 -7.84
C ASN A 151 3.78 -21.30 -7.12
N PRO A 152 4.83 -20.87 -7.83
CA PRO A 152 6.05 -20.44 -7.17
C PRO A 152 5.85 -19.13 -6.40
N TRP A 153 4.76 -18.41 -6.65
CA TRP A 153 4.37 -17.26 -5.83
C TRP A 153 3.91 -17.62 -4.44
N ASP A 154 3.43 -18.85 -4.20
CA ASP A 154 3.07 -19.27 -2.86
C ASP A 154 4.33 -19.38 -1.97
N GLU A 155 5.45 -19.83 -2.54
CA GLU A 155 6.76 -19.89 -1.89
C GLU A 155 7.43 -18.51 -1.75
N GLU A 156 7.27 -17.62 -2.74
CA GLU A 156 7.79 -16.24 -2.67
C GLU A 156 6.93 -15.29 -1.83
N ALA A 157 5.68 -15.66 -1.58
CA ALA A 157 4.69 -14.84 -0.87
C ALA A 157 5.19 -14.32 0.49
N PRO A 158 5.84 -15.13 1.35
CA PRO A 158 6.43 -14.67 2.60
C PRO A 158 7.44 -13.52 2.43
N ARG A 159 8.41 -13.66 1.51
CA ARG A 159 9.43 -12.62 1.26
C ARG A 159 8.78 -11.32 0.79
N LEU A 160 7.88 -11.41 -0.19
CA LEU A 160 7.19 -10.24 -0.75
C LEU A 160 6.21 -9.59 0.23
N ARG A 161 5.57 -10.39 1.08
CA ARG A 161 4.75 -9.92 2.21
C ARG A 161 5.61 -9.12 3.18
N GLN A 162 6.81 -9.58 3.52
CA GLN A 162 7.73 -8.85 4.38
C GLN A 162 8.16 -7.52 3.77
N GLU A 163 8.45 -7.49 2.46
CA GLU A 163 8.76 -6.25 1.74
C GLU A 163 7.58 -5.25 1.77
N ALA A 164 6.36 -5.73 1.54
CA ALA A 164 5.16 -4.89 1.67
C ALA A 164 4.96 -4.39 3.11
N CYS A 165 5.24 -5.21 4.12
CA CYS A 165 5.21 -4.80 5.53
C CYS A 165 6.27 -3.73 5.83
N GLN A 166 7.49 -3.85 5.28
CA GLN A 166 8.53 -2.85 5.44
C GLN A 166 8.12 -1.51 4.82
N LEU A 167 7.54 -1.53 3.62
CA LEU A 167 6.98 -0.33 2.97
C LEU A 167 5.88 0.31 3.84
N PHE A 168 4.97 -0.48 4.41
CA PHE A 168 3.96 -0.01 5.35
C PHE A 168 4.60 0.68 6.56
N ASN A 169 5.58 0.02 7.19
CA ASN A 169 6.23 0.51 8.40
C ASN A 169 7.02 1.81 8.16
N GLN A 170 7.49 2.02 6.92
CA GLN A 170 8.15 3.26 6.48
C GLN A 170 7.17 4.39 6.12
N GLY A 171 5.86 4.12 6.11
CA GLY A 171 4.82 5.10 5.76
C GLY A 171 4.40 5.09 4.28
N ALA A 172 4.94 4.19 3.45
CA ALA A 172 4.57 4.06 2.05
C ALA A 172 3.31 3.19 1.88
N TYR A 173 2.22 3.58 2.54
CA TYR A 173 0.98 2.80 2.64
C TYR A 173 0.39 2.45 1.27
N GLU A 174 0.30 3.42 0.35
CA GLU A 174 -0.27 3.19 -0.98
C GLU A 174 0.55 2.18 -1.80
N THR A 175 1.89 2.26 -1.71
CA THR A 175 2.78 1.31 -2.37
C THR A 175 2.68 -0.08 -1.76
N ALA A 176 2.63 -0.18 -0.43
CA ALA A 176 2.42 -1.44 0.27
C ALA A 176 1.09 -2.10 -0.12
N ALA A 177 0.00 -1.32 -0.23
CA ALA A 177 -1.29 -1.82 -0.69
C ALA A 177 -1.22 -2.40 -2.11
N LYS A 178 -0.52 -1.71 -3.03
CA LYS A 178 -0.29 -2.20 -4.41
C LYS A 178 0.48 -3.51 -4.42
N ASN A 179 1.50 -3.66 -3.57
CA ASN A 179 2.26 -4.91 -3.49
C ASN A 179 1.39 -6.07 -2.97
N PHE A 180 0.56 -5.84 -1.95
CA PHE A 180 -0.40 -6.85 -1.50
C PHE A 180 -1.45 -7.19 -2.58
N ARG A 181 -1.91 -6.21 -3.37
CA ARG A 181 -2.76 -6.48 -4.54
C ARG A 181 -2.04 -7.31 -5.60
N ALA A 182 -0.78 -7.03 -5.90
CA ALA A 182 -0.02 -7.83 -6.86
C ALA A 182 0.12 -9.29 -6.39
N LEU A 183 0.37 -9.50 -5.09
CA LEU A 183 0.38 -10.83 -4.48
C LEU A 183 -0.97 -11.53 -4.59
N GLU A 184 -2.08 -10.86 -4.29
CA GLU A 184 -3.44 -11.41 -4.43
C GLU A 184 -3.70 -12.01 -5.82
N HIS A 185 -3.22 -11.34 -6.89
CA HIS A 185 -3.44 -11.81 -8.25
C HIS A 185 -2.57 -13.03 -8.59
N SER A 186 -1.37 -13.10 -8.02
CA SER A 186 -0.32 -14.05 -8.41
C SER A 186 -0.34 -15.37 -7.61
N VAL A 187 -0.73 -15.33 -6.33
CA VAL A 187 -0.78 -16.50 -5.44
C VAL A 187 -1.97 -17.43 -5.72
N SER A 188 -1.91 -18.65 -5.19
CA SER A 188 -2.99 -19.64 -5.30
C SER A 188 -4.25 -19.24 -4.54
N GLY A 189 -5.38 -19.83 -4.95
CA GLY A 189 -6.73 -19.45 -4.51
C GLY A 189 -6.93 -19.33 -2.99
N GLY A 190 -6.31 -20.21 -2.20
CA GLY A 190 -6.43 -20.18 -0.74
C GLY A 190 -5.83 -18.92 -0.07
N LEU A 191 -4.81 -18.33 -0.67
CA LEU A 191 -4.11 -17.16 -0.12
C LEU A 191 -4.69 -15.82 -0.65
N LYS A 192 -5.44 -15.83 -1.76
CA LYS A 192 -6.01 -14.61 -2.35
C LYS A 192 -6.85 -13.79 -1.36
N PRO A 193 -7.76 -14.36 -0.55
CA PRO A 193 -8.55 -13.60 0.41
C PRO A 193 -7.69 -12.87 1.46
N LEU A 194 -6.60 -13.50 1.92
CA LEU A 194 -5.67 -12.90 2.88
C LEU A 194 -5.00 -11.65 2.29
N TYR A 195 -4.41 -11.77 1.10
CA TYR A 195 -3.70 -10.64 0.47
C TYR A 195 -4.63 -9.53 0.01
N ARG A 196 -5.84 -9.88 -0.43
CA ARG A 196 -6.91 -8.91 -0.68
C ARG A 196 -7.23 -8.10 0.57
N ALA A 197 -7.41 -8.78 1.71
CA ALA A 197 -7.72 -8.12 2.96
C ALA A 197 -6.56 -7.26 3.48
N LEU A 198 -5.32 -7.74 3.39
CA LEU A 198 -4.12 -6.96 3.72
C LEU A 198 -3.97 -5.72 2.84
N ALA A 199 -4.24 -5.84 1.54
CA ALA A 199 -4.26 -4.70 0.62
C ALA A 199 -5.33 -3.67 1.01
N ASP A 200 -6.55 -4.13 1.30
CA ASP A 200 -7.66 -3.25 1.68
C ASP A 200 -7.40 -2.55 3.03
N VAL A 201 -6.86 -3.25 4.02
CA VAL A 201 -6.45 -2.67 5.30
C VAL A 201 -5.35 -1.63 5.10
N THR A 202 -4.33 -1.96 4.32
CA THR A 202 -3.19 -1.08 4.05
C THR A 202 -3.62 0.19 3.32
N HIS A 203 -4.50 0.07 2.32
CA HIS A 203 -5.09 1.22 1.65
C HIS A 203 -5.99 2.05 2.59
N GLY A 204 -6.70 1.41 3.51
CA GLY A 204 -7.45 2.10 4.57
C GLY A 204 -6.56 3.01 5.42
N TYR A 205 -5.35 2.55 5.77
CA TYR A 205 -4.36 3.40 6.44
C TYR A 205 -3.82 4.51 5.53
N ALA A 206 -3.65 4.27 4.21
CA ALA A 206 -3.26 5.32 3.28
C ALA A 206 -4.29 6.46 3.21
N LEU A 207 -5.59 6.13 3.22
CA LEU A 207 -6.67 7.10 3.29
C LEU A 207 -6.69 7.85 4.62
N TRP A 208 -6.46 7.15 5.74
CA TRP A 208 -6.39 7.77 7.06
C TRP A 208 -5.21 8.74 7.15
N ASP A 209 -4.04 8.36 6.65
CA ASP A 209 -2.83 9.20 6.65
C ASP A 209 -2.99 10.49 5.81
N GLN A 210 -3.97 10.52 4.89
CA GLN A 210 -4.39 11.70 4.12
C GLN A 210 -5.56 12.47 4.78
N HIS A 211 -5.94 12.13 6.00
CA HIS A 211 -7.07 12.69 6.75
C HIS A 211 -8.45 12.45 6.10
N LEU A 212 -8.57 11.46 5.21
CA LEU A 212 -9.83 11.03 4.60
C LEU A 212 -10.58 10.07 5.54
N TYR A 213 -11.04 10.59 6.69
CA TYR A 213 -11.54 9.78 7.81
C TYR A 213 -12.70 8.83 7.45
N ARG A 214 -13.71 9.31 6.72
CA ARG A 214 -14.87 8.49 6.35
C ARG A 214 -14.50 7.38 5.35
N PRO A 215 -13.84 7.66 4.22
CA PRO A 215 -13.31 6.62 3.33
C PRO A 215 -12.39 5.62 4.06
N ALA A 216 -11.50 6.11 4.93
CA ALA A 216 -10.60 5.26 5.71
C ALA A 216 -11.38 4.30 6.63
N TRP A 217 -12.37 4.81 7.37
CA TRP A 217 -13.20 4.00 8.26
C TRP A 217 -13.96 2.91 7.51
N GLU A 218 -14.60 3.25 6.39
CA GLU A 218 -15.34 2.29 5.56
C GLU A 218 -14.42 1.21 5.00
N LYS A 219 -13.25 1.62 4.49
CA LYS A 219 -12.25 0.71 3.92
C LYS A 219 -11.66 -0.22 4.97
N LEU A 220 -11.24 0.32 6.12
CA LEU A 220 -10.71 -0.47 7.24
C LEU A 220 -11.77 -1.40 7.82
N LYS A 221 -13.04 -0.98 7.88
CA LYS A 221 -14.14 -1.80 8.41
C LYS A 221 -14.39 -3.03 7.55
N GLY A 222 -14.40 -2.86 6.22
CA GLY A 222 -14.49 -3.98 5.28
C GLY A 222 -13.24 -4.86 5.32
N GLY A 223 -12.06 -4.24 5.27
CA GLY A 223 -10.77 -4.95 5.28
C GLY A 223 -10.55 -5.77 6.54
N THR A 224 -10.88 -5.22 7.72
CA THR A 224 -10.72 -5.94 9.01
C THR A 224 -11.60 -7.18 9.06
N LYS A 225 -12.87 -7.10 8.64
CA LYS A 225 -13.76 -8.26 8.59
C LYS A 225 -13.25 -9.33 7.61
N ALA A 226 -12.79 -8.91 6.44
CA ALA A 226 -12.22 -9.83 5.45
C ALA A 226 -10.94 -10.50 5.99
N LEU A 227 -10.13 -9.75 6.74
CA LEU A 227 -8.89 -10.23 7.33
C LEU A 227 -9.14 -11.26 8.43
N GLU A 228 -10.13 -11.00 9.29
CA GLU A 228 -10.60 -11.97 10.29
C GLU A 228 -11.03 -13.27 9.64
N LEU A 229 -11.91 -13.20 8.62
CA LEU A 229 -12.38 -14.39 7.91
C LEU A 229 -11.24 -15.14 7.22
N ALA A 230 -10.32 -14.43 6.58
CA ALA A 230 -9.16 -15.04 5.92
C ALA A 230 -8.23 -15.73 6.92
N SER A 231 -8.01 -15.15 8.10
CA SER A 231 -7.13 -15.70 9.13
C SER A 231 -7.59 -17.04 9.70
N VAL A 232 -8.88 -17.38 9.60
CA VAL A 232 -9.45 -18.66 10.04
C VAL A 232 -8.92 -19.84 9.22
N TRP A 233 -8.63 -19.62 7.94
CA TRP A 233 -8.22 -20.67 7.00
C TRP A 233 -6.69 -20.77 6.85
N GLY A 234 -5.95 -20.06 7.70
CA GLY A 234 -4.50 -19.94 7.64
C GLY A 234 -4.06 -18.49 7.51
N GLY A 235 -2.94 -18.15 8.14
CA GLY A 235 -2.36 -16.81 8.09
C GLY A 235 -1.01 -16.79 8.81
N PRO A 236 -0.17 -15.79 8.54
CA PRO A 236 1.09 -15.63 9.26
C PRO A 236 0.84 -15.47 10.77
N PRO A 237 1.78 -15.86 11.65
CA PRO A 237 1.66 -15.59 13.08
C PRO A 237 1.52 -14.09 13.35
N GLY A 238 0.75 -13.72 14.39
CA GLY A 238 0.55 -12.34 14.80
C GLY A 238 -0.73 -11.67 14.29
N MET A 239 -1.54 -12.36 13.48
CA MET A 239 -2.80 -11.83 12.95
C MET A 239 -3.79 -11.39 14.04
N ASP A 240 -3.93 -12.14 15.13
CA ASP A 240 -4.87 -11.80 16.22
C ASP A 240 -4.54 -10.45 16.88
N ARG A 241 -3.24 -10.16 17.05
CA ARG A 241 -2.77 -8.88 17.59
C ARG A 241 -3.11 -7.75 16.63
N LEU A 242 -2.86 -7.94 15.33
CA LEU A 242 -3.18 -6.96 14.30
C LEU A 242 -4.70 -6.69 14.24
N ILE A 243 -5.53 -7.75 14.24
CA ILE A 243 -6.99 -7.66 14.24
C ILE A 243 -7.49 -6.89 15.47
N THR A 244 -6.93 -7.18 16.64
CA THR A 244 -7.28 -6.48 17.89
C THR A 244 -6.96 -4.99 17.80
N LEU A 245 -5.79 -4.63 17.28
CA LEU A 245 -5.41 -3.23 17.07
C LEU A 245 -6.32 -2.54 16.04
N LEU A 246 -6.63 -3.21 14.93
CA LEU A 246 -7.54 -2.72 13.90
C LEU A 246 -8.92 -2.38 14.47
N LYS A 247 -9.46 -3.22 15.37
CA LYS A 247 -10.73 -2.92 16.07
C LYS A 247 -10.65 -1.63 16.88
N SER A 248 -9.55 -1.42 17.62
CA SER A 248 -9.36 -0.19 18.39
C SER A 248 -9.30 1.05 17.49
N HIS A 249 -8.65 0.94 16.33
CA HIS A 249 -8.58 1.99 15.33
C HIS A 249 -9.92 2.27 14.66
N LEU A 250 -10.71 1.23 14.40
CA LEU A 250 -12.08 1.39 13.91
C LEU A 250 -12.94 2.15 14.91
N SER A 251 -12.84 1.86 16.20
CA SER A 251 -13.55 2.62 17.24
C SER A 251 -13.09 4.08 17.31
N PHE A 252 -11.79 4.35 17.14
CA PHE A 252 -11.28 5.72 17.08
C PHE A 252 -11.83 6.49 15.87
N LEU A 253 -11.75 5.90 14.67
CA LEU A 253 -12.27 6.51 13.45
C LEU A 253 -13.79 6.67 13.49
N GLU A 254 -14.51 5.70 14.04
CA GLU A 254 -15.96 5.77 14.22
C GLU A 254 -16.35 7.00 15.05
N ARG A 255 -15.63 7.30 16.13
CA ARG A 255 -15.83 8.53 16.91
C ARG A 255 -15.67 9.79 16.06
N ILE A 256 -14.72 9.83 15.13
CA ILE A 256 -14.55 10.99 14.24
C ILE A 256 -15.70 11.06 13.22
N VAL A 257 -16.02 9.93 12.61
CA VAL A 257 -16.93 9.85 11.46
C VAL A 257 -18.39 10.03 11.86
N LEU A 258 -18.79 9.51 13.03
CA LEU A 258 -20.16 9.58 13.53
C LEU A 258 -20.44 10.79 14.43
N ASP A 259 -19.41 11.51 14.88
CA ASP A 259 -19.63 12.77 15.61
C ASP A 259 -20.25 13.81 14.66
N ALA A 260 -21.47 14.24 14.99
CA ALA A 260 -22.21 15.24 14.23
C ALA A 260 -21.73 16.68 14.54
N LYS A 261 -20.88 16.85 15.56
CA LYS A 261 -20.33 18.17 15.90
C LYS A 261 -19.41 18.67 14.80
N GLU A 262 -19.47 19.97 14.57
CA GLU A 262 -18.58 20.69 13.66
C GLU A 262 -17.11 20.66 14.16
N ILE A 263 -16.92 20.79 15.48
CA ILE A 263 -15.61 20.71 16.14
C ILE A 263 -15.45 19.35 16.77
N LYS A 264 -14.49 18.57 16.26
CA LYS A 264 -14.25 17.18 16.66
C LYS A 264 -12.92 17.05 17.40
N PRO A 265 -12.92 16.91 18.74
CA PRO A 265 -11.67 16.82 19.52
C PRO A 265 -10.76 15.66 19.08
N ALA A 266 -11.34 14.57 18.59
CA ALA A 266 -10.59 13.41 18.11
C ALA A 266 -9.70 13.73 16.89
N ILE A 267 -10.04 14.75 16.09
CA ILE A 267 -9.15 15.20 14.99
C ILE A 267 -7.84 15.77 15.55
N ALA A 268 -7.88 16.50 16.67
CA ALA A 268 -6.66 17.02 17.29
C ALA A 268 -5.73 15.88 17.74
N LEU A 269 -6.29 14.79 18.29
CA LEU A 269 -5.53 13.60 18.68
C LEU A 269 -4.89 12.91 17.46
N ASP A 270 -5.64 12.79 16.36
CA ASP A 270 -5.11 12.23 15.12
C ASP A 270 -3.98 13.08 14.52
N LEU A 271 -4.14 14.41 14.48
CA LEU A 271 -3.12 15.32 13.97
C LEU A 271 -1.84 15.27 14.83
N LEU A 272 -1.97 15.18 16.16
CA LEU A 272 -0.81 14.97 17.05
C LEU A 272 -0.11 13.65 16.75
N ALA A 273 -0.87 12.57 16.59
CA ALA A 273 -0.33 11.26 16.25
C ALA A 273 0.36 11.27 14.86
N TRP A 274 -0.24 11.95 13.89
CA TRP A 274 0.31 12.12 12.55
C TRP A 274 1.65 12.87 12.59
N ALA A 275 1.68 14.00 13.29
CA ALA A 275 2.90 14.79 13.48
C ALA A 275 3.99 13.96 14.16
N LYS A 276 3.65 13.20 15.22
CA LYS A 276 4.57 12.28 15.89
C LYS A 276 5.16 11.25 14.92
N ARG A 277 4.32 10.54 14.15
CA ARG A 277 4.77 9.50 13.20
C ARG A 277 5.73 10.04 12.15
N ARG A 278 5.53 11.27 11.67
CA ARG A 278 6.45 11.92 10.72
C ARG A 278 7.73 12.38 11.41
N GLY A 279 7.59 13.04 12.56
CA GLY A 279 8.68 13.50 13.41
C GLY A 279 9.69 12.41 13.80
N ASP A 280 9.19 11.30 14.32
CA ASP A 280 10.00 10.16 14.79
C ASP A 280 10.81 9.51 13.66
N ARG A 281 10.31 9.58 12.42
CA ARG A 281 11.01 9.05 11.24
C ARG A 281 12.06 10.01 10.70
N HIS A 282 12.17 11.22 11.27
CA HIS A 282 12.94 12.35 10.74
C HIS A 282 12.67 12.61 9.25
N ARG A 283 11.47 12.27 8.80
CA ARG A 283 10.98 12.49 7.44
C ARG A 283 9.90 13.56 7.52
N GLU A 284 9.92 14.52 6.60
CA GLU A 284 8.83 15.51 6.48
C GLU A 284 8.67 16.39 7.74
N LEU A 285 9.77 16.76 8.41
CA LEU A 285 9.75 17.55 9.65
C LEU A 285 9.01 18.89 9.51
N GLU A 286 9.10 19.50 8.33
CA GLU A 286 8.38 20.73 7.99
C GLU A 286 6.86 20.51 8.06
N GLN A 287 6.33 19.48 7.37
CA GLN A 287 4.92 19.16 7.43
C GLN A 287 4.51 18.72 8.85
N ALA A 288 5.33 17.92 9.52
CA ALA A 288 5.09 17.49 10.89
C ALA A 288 4.94 18.68 11.85
N THR A 289 5.79 19.70 11.72
CA THR A 289 5.76 20.93 12.54
C THR A 289 4.47 21.72 12.30
N ARG A 290 4.08 21.91 11.04
CA ARG A 290 2.81 22.60 10.71
C ARG A 290 1.59 21.84 11.20
N THR A 291 1.57 20.52 11.02
CA THR A 291 0.49 19.65 11.51
C THR A 291 0.43 19.67 13.03
N LEU A 292 1.57 19.70 13.72
CA LEU A 292 1.64 19.81 15.18
C LEU A 292 0.98 21.10 15.70
N LEU A 293 1.31 22.24 15.10
CA LEU A 293 0.69 23.53 15.45
C LEU A 293 -0.81 23.54 15.13
N ARG A 294 -1.21 22.96 14.00
CA ARG A 294 -2.63 22.79 13.64
C ARG A 294 -3.36 21.87 14.63
N ALA A 295 -2.71 20.83 15.13
CA ALA A 295 -3.26 19.95 16.14
C ALA A 295 -3.50 20.69 17.47
N PHE A 296 -2.53 21.52 17.87
CA PHE A 296 -2.67 22.35 19.06
C PHE A 296 -3.79 23.38 18.92
N GLU A 297 -3.91 24.00 17.75
CA GLU A 297 -5.03 24.86 17.42
C GLU A 297 -6.35 24.11 17.46
N ALA A 298 -6.48 22.96 16.81
CA ALA A 298 -7.70 22.14 16.85
C ALA A 298 -8.11 21.77 18.28
N ARG A 299 -7.13 21.50 19.15
CA ARG A 299 -7.38 21.28 20.59
C ARG A 299 -7.90 22.53 21.28
N THR A 300 -7.29 23.69 21.01
CA THR A 300 -7.69 24.99 21.56
C THR A 300 -9.10 25.38 21.09
N GLN A 301 -9.42 25.12 19.83
CA GLN A 301 -10.76 25.30 19.25
C GLN A 301 -11.80 24.43 19.96
N ALA A 302 -11.48 23.15 20.19
CA ALA A 302 -12.34 22.24 20.95
C ALA A 302 -12.57 22.73 22.39
N GLN A 303 -11.54 23.28 23.03
CA GLN A 303 -11.63 23.84 24.37
C GLN A 303 -12.55 25.08 24.41
N LEU A 304 -12.31 26.05 23.52
CA LEU A 304 -13.13 27.26 23.39
C LEU A 304 -14.60 26.94 23.12
N SER A 305 -14.86 26.00 22.20
CA SER A 305 -16.24 25.64 21.85
C SER A 305 -16.94 24.88 22.97
N SER A 306 -16.28 23.92 23.61
CA SER A 306 -16.93 23.09 24.63
C SER A 306 -17.19 23.84 25.94
N ARG A 307 -16.27 24.71 26.38
CA ARG A 307 -16.39 25.42 27.66
C ARG A 307 -16.99 26.81 27.56
N HIS A 308 -16.75 27.51 26.46
CA HIS A 308 -17.12 28.92 26.32
C HIS A 308 -18.06 29.18 25.13
N GLN A 309 -18.43 28.14 24.37
CA GLN A 309 -19.30 28.24 23.20
C GLN A 309 -18.79 29.23 22.13
N ILE A 310 -17.48 29.42 22.06
CA ILE A 310 -16.82 30.30 21.07
C ILE A 310 -16.35 29.47 19.88
N LYS A 311 -16.73 29.88 18.68
CA LYS A 311 -16.23 29.32 17.40
C LYS A 311 -15.11 30.19 16.86
N SER A 312 -13.87 29.71 16.91
CA SER A 312 -12.68 30.52 16.57
C SER A 312 -12.66 31.13 15.17
N TRP A 313 -13.42 30.61 14.19
CA TRP A 313 -13.49 31.11 12.81
C TRP A 313 -14.74 31.96 12.51
N ASP A 314 -15.60 32.16 13.51
CA ASP A 314 -16.82 32.97 13.41
C ASP A 314 -17.13 33.55 14.79
N VAL A 315 -16.18 34.33 15.30
CA VAL A 315 -16.23 34.84 16.67
C VAL A 315 -17.10 36.09 16.73
N ASN A 316 -17.96 36.17 17.74
CA ASN A 316 -18.53 37.45 18.18
C ASN A 316 -17.51 38.16 19.08
N PRO A 317 -16.94 39.32 18.70
CA PRO A 317 -15.97 40.03 19.52
C PRO A 317 -16.47 40.36 20.92
N ASP A 318 -17.78 40.54 21.11
CA ASP A 318 -18.34 40.91 22.42
C ASP A 318 -18.27 39.77 23.44
N HIS A 319 -18.18 38.52 22.97
CA HIS A 319 -17.99 37.34 23.81
C HIS A 319 -16.52 37.11 24.20
N LEU A 320 -15.59 37.93 23.69
CA LEU A 320 -14.18 37.85 24.06
C LEU A 320 -13.87 38.69 25.31
N PRO A 321 -12.79 38.34 26.04
CA PRO A 321 -12.23 39.20 27.09
C PRO A 321 -11.99 40.62 26.58
N GLU A 322 -12.23 41.61 27.45
CA GLU A 322 -12.19 43.04 27.10
C GLU A 322 -10.87 43.45 26.42
N THR A 323 -9.76 42.89 26.91
CA THR A 323 -8.41 43.10 26.38
C THR A 323 -8.22 42.67 24.92
N LEU A 324 -9.04 41.74 24.41
CA LEU A 324 -8.94 41.21 23.05
C LEU A 324 -9.98 41.78 22.08
N ARG A 325 -11.01 42.47 22.56
CA ARG A 325 -12.11 42.94 21.72
C ARG A 325 -11.63 43.88 20.62
N ASN A 326 -10.80 44.86 20.99
CA ASN A 326 -10.27 45.84 20.05
C ASN A 326 -9.36 45.19 19.02
N THR A 327 -8.41 44.36 19.47
CA THR A 327 -7.51 43.60 18.58
C THR A 327 -8.28 42.70 17.62
N CYS A 328 -9.35 42.05 18.08
CA CYS A 328 -10.20 41.22 17.23
C CYS A 328 -10.87 42.06 16.13
N ARG A 329 -11.46 43.19 16.50
CA ARG A 329 -12.12 44.11 15.56
C ARG A 329 -11.14 44.72 14.55
N SER A 330 -9.91 45.00 14.95
CA SER A 330 -8.92 45.66 14.08
C SER A 330 -8.09 44.70 13.21
N CYS A 331 -7.84 43.47 13.67
CA CYS A 331 -6.82 42.61 13.07
C CYS A 331 -7.33 41.24 12.60
N TYR A 332 -8.49 40.78 13.06
CA TYR A 332 -8.95 39.40 12.83
C TYR A 332 -10.18 39.29 11.94
N GLN A 333 -10.63 40.40 11.35
CA GLN A 333 -11.70 40.37 10.37
C GLN A 333 -11.19 39.78 9.06
N ASN A 334 -11.86 38.76 8.55
CA ASN A 334 -11.61 38.24 7.21
C ASN A 334 -12.28 39.14 6.18
N GLU A 335 -11.52 39.63 5.20
CA GLU A 335 -12.01 40.57 4.19
C GLU A 335 -13.02 39.94 3.21
N ILE A 336 -13.03 38.61 3.07
CA ILE A 336 -13.87 37.92 2.08
C ILE A 336 -15.30 37.74 2.58
N ASP A 337 -15.47 37.26 3.83
CA ASP A 337 -16.78 36.96 4.40
C ASP A 337 -17.17 37.86 5.59
N GLY A 338 -16.29 38.78 5.98
CA GLY A 338 -16.49 39.72 7.09
C GLY A 338 -16.43 39.08 8.48
N LYS A 339 -16.14 37.77 8.59
CA LYS A 339 -16.15 37.04 9.86
C LYS A 339 -14.85 37.24 10.63
N TYR A 340 -14.94 37.23 11.96
CA TYR A 340 -13.76 37.30 12.81
C TYR A 340 -13.14 35.92 13.06
N ARG A 341 -11.85 35.77 12.77
CA ARG A 341 -11.10 34.52 12.88
C ARG A 341 -9.90 34.68 13.81
N LEU A 342 -9.96 34.06 14.98
CA LEU A 342 -8.86 34.05 15.93
C LEU A 342 -7.74 33.11 15.47
N PRO A 343 -6.50 33.60 15.27
CA PRO A 343 -5.34 32.72 15.11
C PRO A 343 -5.05 31.98 16.43
N LEU A 344 -4.24 30.91 16.37
CA LEU A 344 -3.87 30.10 17.55
C LEU A 344 -3.49 30.95 18.78
N HIS A 345 -2.59 31.93 18.63
CA HIS A 345 -2.19 32.79 19.74
C HIS A 345 -3.37 33.61 20.30
N GLY A 346 -4.24 34.14 19.43
CA GLY A 346 -5.46 34.84 19.83
C GLY A 346 -6.45 33.93 20.55
N GLN A 347 -6.55 32.67 20.16
CA GLN A 347 -7.38 31.66 20.84
C GLN A 347 -6.85 31.37 22.26
N LEU A 348 -5.53 31.25 22.42
CA LEU A 348 -4.90 31.00 23.72
C LEU A 348 -5.03 32.20 24.67
N LEU A 349 -4.91 33.43 24.16
CA LEU A 349 -5.19 34.64 24.94
C LEU A 349 -6.66 34.71 25.36
N ALA A 350 -7.58 34.31 24.47
CA ALA A 350 -8.99 34.28 24.81
C ALA A 350 -9.27 33.30 25.96
N LEU A 351 -8.68 32.10 25.92
CA LEU A 351 -8.76 31.13 27.02
C LEU A 351 -8.19 31.67 28.32
N GLU A 352 -7.04 32.36 28.28
CA GLU A 352 -6.42 32.95 29.47
C GLU A 352 -7.31 34.04 30.10
N GLY A 353 -7.80 34.98 29.29
CA GLY A 353 -8.71 36.03 29.75
C GLY A 353 -10.09 35.52 30.21
N LEU A 354 -10.49 34.32 29.79
CA LEU A 354 -11.70 33.63 30.27
C LEU A 354 -11.43 32.75 31.51
N GLY A 355 -10.19 32.74 32.02
CA GLY A 355 -9.81 31.97 33.20
C GLY A 355 -9.65 30.46 32.96
N ASP A 356 -9.51 30.02 31.71
CA ASP A 356 -9.33 28.60 31.40
C ASP A 356 -7.89 28.14 31.74
N PRO A 357 -7.72 26.99 32.44
CA PRO A 357 -6.41 26.50 32.83
C PRO A 357 -5.42 26.31 31.68
N LEU A 358 -5.90 25.95 30.48
CA LEU A 358 -5.03 25.76 29.31
C LEU A 358 -4.37 27.08 28.92
N GLY A 359 -5.18 28.13 28.77
CA GLY A 359 -4.70 29.47 28.43
C GLY A 359 -3.77 30.04 29.49
N GLN A 360 -4.15 29.96 30.76
CA GLN A 360 -3.34 30.45 31.88
C GLN A 360 -1.97 29.76 31.95
N GLN A 361 -1.92 28.43 31.81
CA GLN A 361 -0.66 27.69 31.85
C GLN A 361 0.22 28.01 30.65
N PHE A 362 -0.35 28.12 29.45
CA PHE A 362 0.40 28.47 28.25
C PHE A 362 1.00 29.88 28.36
N MET A 363 0.21 30.87 28.76
CA MET A 363 0.69 32.26 28.87
C MET A 363 1.77 32.44 29.95
N ARG A 364 1.66 31.71 31.06
CA ARG A 364 2.72 31.67 32.08
C ARG A 364 4.04 31.16 31.53
N ASP A 365 4.01 30.15 30.67
CA ASP A 365 5.21 29.51 30.12
C ASP A 365 5.69 30.21 28.82
N TRP A 366 4.87 31.05 28.19
CA TRP A 366 5.11 31.72 26.90
C TRP A 366 6.50 32.36 26.73
N PRO A 367 7.07 33.09 27.72
CA PRO A 367 8.42 33.66 27.57
C PRO A 367 9.51 32.62 27.24
N LYS A 368 9.34 31.37 27.69
CA LYS A 368 10.25 30.25 27.41
C LYS A 368 9.93 29.55 26.09
N LEU A 369 8.67 29.61 25.64
CA LEU A 369 8.19 28.94 24.44
C LEU A 369 8.37 29.77 23.18
N LYS A 370 8.46 31.10 23.33
CA LYS A 370 8.54 32.05 22.21
C LYS A 370 9.55 31.64 21.16
N THR A 371 10.77 31.27 21.56
CA THR A 371 11.83 30.88 20.61
C THR A 371 11.51 29.61 19.82
N LEU A 372 10.67 28.71 20.36
CA LEU A 372 10.26 27.49 19.66
C LEU A 372 9.20 27.80 18.60
N PHE A 373 8.23 28.65 18.94
CA PHE A 373 7.21 29.12 18.00
C PHE A 373 7.84 29.99 16.91
N ASP A 374 8.74 30.91 17.29
CA ASP A 374 9.50 31.72 16.34
C ASP A 374 10.28 30.82 15.36
N ALA A 375 10.93 29.75 15.84
CA ALA A 375 11.62 28.80 14.96
C ALA A 375 10.67 28.06 14.01
N ALA A 376 9.45 27.75 14.45
CA ALA A 376 8.44 27.13 13.60
C ALA A 376 7.90 28.11 12.55
N ASP A 377 7.75 29.39 12.87
CA ASP A 377 7.29 30.43 11.93
C ASP A 377 8.38 30.79 10.90
N HIS A 378 9.66 30.80 11.30
CA HIS A 378 10.78 31.01 10.37
C HIS A 378 11.14 29.77 9.54
N SER A 379 10.44 28.65 9.76
CA SER A 379 10.64 27.43 8.98
C SER A 379 10.19 27.57 7.52
N ILE A 380 10.64 26.68 6.64
CA ILE A 380 10.30 26.71 5.20
C ILE A 380 8.78 26.70 4.99
N LEU A 381 8.04 25.83 5.70
CA LEU A 381 6.57 25.81 5.63
C LEU A 381 5.90 26.74 6.66
N GLY A 382 6.69 27.40 7.50
CA GLY A 382 6.27 28.44 8.45
C GLY A 382 6.11 29.82 7.83
N GLY A 383 6.76 30.07 6.70
CA GLY A 383 6.82 31.37 6.03
C GLY A 383 8.22 32.00 6.01
N GLY A 384 9.20 31.36 6.65
CA GLY A 384 10.61 31.73 6.52
C GLY A 384 11.37 30.84 5.53
N PHE A 385 12.69 30.75 5.72
CA PHE A 385 13.61 30.13 4.77
C PHE A 385 14.59 29.12 5.42
N GLU A 386 14.44 28.85 6.72
CA GLU A 386 15.31 27.94 7.45
C GLU A 386 14.65 26.57 7.64
N PRO A 387 15.33 25.45 7.43
CA PRO A 387 14.74 24.14 7.72
C PRO A 387 14.60 23.91 9.23
N ILE A 388 13.46 23.36 9.65
CA ILE A 388 13.24 22.99 11.05
C ILE A 388 14.16 21.83 11.45
N LYS A 389 14.84 22.00 12.60
CA LYS A 389 15.74 20.97 13.14
C LYS A 389 14.97 19.90 13.91
N PRO A 390 15.41 18.62 13.90
CA PRO A 390 14.76 17.54 14.66
C PRO A 390 14.58 17.87 16.15
N GLU A 391 15.58 18.49 16.78
CA GLU A 391 15.55 18.83 18.21
C GLU A 391 14.49 19.90 18.50
N ARG A 392 14.30 20.84 17.56
CA ARG A 392 13.27 21.89 17.69
C ARG A 392 11.87 21.32 17.53
N PHE A 393 11.67 20.40 16.59
CA PHE A 393 10.42 19.67 16.47
C PHE A 393 10.11 18.90 17.76
N GLN A 394 11.07 18.14 18.30
CA GLN A 394 10.88 17.35 19.52
C GLN A 394 10.51 18.23 20.72
N GLN A 395 11.23 19.34 20.93
CA GLN A 395 10.93 20.32 21.97
C GLN A 395 9.52 20.90 21.82
N LEU A 396 9.12 21.27 20.60
CA LEU A 396 7.80 21.79 20.32
C LEU A 396 6.71 20.73 20.56
N PHE A 397 6.96 19.47 20.18
CA PHE A 397 6.05 18.35 20.37
C PHE A 397 5.76 18.11 21.86
N GLU A 398 6.80 18.08 22.69
CA GLU A 398 6.68 17.93 24.14
C GLU A 398 5.91 19.08 24.78
N VAL A 399 6.19 20.31 24.36
CA VAL A 399 5.47 21.52 24.81
C VAL A 399 3.99 21.43 24.44
N VAL A 400 3.67 21.06 23.19
CA VAL A 400 2.28 20.94 22.75
C VAL A 400 1.54 19.85 23.51
N LEU A 401 2.15 18.68 23.75
CA LEU A 401 1.53 17.64 24.57
C LEU A 401 1.25 18.12 26.00
N LYS A 402 2.25 18.74 26.64
CA LYS A 402 2.12 19.31 27.99
C LYS A 402 0.95 20.28 28.08
N HIS A 403 0.86 21.25 27.16
CA HIS A 403 -0.16 22.30 27.23
C HIS A 403 -1.53 21.86 26.70
N SER A 404 -1.60 20.90 25.79
CA SER A 404 -2.89 20.33 25.32
C SER A 404 -3.55 19.42 26.36
N GLY A 405 -2.79 18.97 27.37
CA GLY A 405 -3.22 18.01 28.39
C GLY A 405 -3.41 16.61 27.83
N VAL A 406 -2.88 16.32 26.63
CA VAL A 406 -2.98 15.02 25.96
C VAL A 406 -1.81 14.15 26.40
N ILE A 407 -2.09 12.91 26.76
CA ILE A 407 -1.05 11.92 27.05
C ILE A 407 -0.77 11.07 25.81
N VAL A 408 0.48 10.63 25.64
CA VAL A 408 0.92 9.91 24.43
C VAL A 408 0.10 8.63 24.18
N SER A 409 -0.35 7.95 25.24
CA SER A 409 -1.16 6.73 25.13
C SER A 409 -2.58 6.95 24.59
N GLU A 410 -3.05 8.19 24.50
CA GLU A 410 -4.34 8.52 23.86
C GLU A 410 -4.22 8.71 22.35
N LEU A 411 -2.99 8.80 21.82
CA LEU A 411 -2.74 9.02 20.41
C LEU A 411 -2.90 7.70 19.64
N PRO A 412 -3.63 7.69 18.50
CA PRO A 412 -3.70 6.49 17.67
C PRO A 412 -2.33 6.17 17.06
N GLU A 413 -1.79 4.98 17.34
CA GLU A 413 -0.52 4.52 16.79
C GLU A 413 -0.76 3.48 15.70
N PHE A 414 -0.30 3.77 14.48
CA PHE A 414 -0.44 2.81 13.39
C PHE A 414 0.41 1.55 13.69
N PRO A 415 -0.07 0.34 13.31
CA PRO A 415 0.67 -0.88 13.58
C PRO A 415 2.07 -0.86 12.98
N VAL A 416 2.98 -1.60 13.61
CA VAL A 416 4.16 -2.10 12.93
C VAL A 416 3.85 -3.52 12.45
N LEU A 417 3.82 -3.71 11.13
CA LEU A 417 3.53 -5.00 10.53
C LEU A 417 4.79 -5.88 10.58
N HIS A 418 4.66 -7.03 11.25
CA HIS A 418 5.65 -8.09 11.30
C HIS A 418 4.98 -9.42 10.94
N LEU A 419 4.62 -9.55 9.66
CA LEU A 419 4.01 -10.76 9.13
C LEU A 419 5.12 -11.54 8.41
N PRO A 420 5.70 -12.58 9.03
CA PRO A 420 6.75 -13.37 8.40
C PRO A 420 6.21 -14.06 7.16
#